data_AF-A0A392QNR6-F1
#
_entry.id   AF-A0A392QNR6-F1
#
_cell.length_a   1.000
_cell.length_b   1.000
_cell.length_c   1.000
_cell.angle_alpha   90.00
_cell.angle_beta   90.00
_cell.angle_gamma   90.00
#
_symmetry.space_group_name_H-M   'P 1'
#
loop_
_entity.id
_entity.type
_entity.pdbx_description
1 polymer ?
#
loop_
_entity_poly.entity_id
_entity_poly.type
_entity_poly.pdbx_seq_one_letter_code
_entity_poly.pdbx_strand_id
1 'polypeptide(L)'
;DPLYNKSTKQFELDYRDKGRAELGIQRSVKNFQLTLEENGKQTILQLGRVGKSTFVMDYRYPLTGYQAFCICLASIDAKLCCIV
;
A
#
# COMPACT_ATOMS: atom_id res chain seq x y z
N ASP A 1 -4.10 -7.08 -7.41
CA ASP A 1 -5.04 -6.18 -8.08
C ASP A 1 -6.12 -5.75 -7.12
N PRO A 2 -6.54 -4.48 -7.17
CA PRO A 2 -7.65 -3.98 -6.37
C PRO A 2 -8.93 -4.77 -6.68
N LEU A 3 -9.69 -5.11 -5.64
CA LEU A 3 -10.97 -5.79 -5.75
C LEU A 3 -12.10 -4.76 -5.72
N TYR A 4 -13.10 -4.95 -6.58
CA TYR A 4 -14.27 -4.08 -6.54
C TYR A 4 -15.15 -4.40 -5.34
N ASN A 5 -15.29 -3.44 -4.45
CA ASN A 5 -16.17 -3.52 -3.30
C ASN A 5 -17.55 -2.96 -3.67
N LYS A 6 -18.57 -3.84 -3.66
CA LYS A 6 -19.95 -3.51 -4.07
C LYS A 6 -20.66 -2.56 -3.10
N SER A 7 -20.32 -2.60 -1.81
CA SER A 7 -20.96 -1.75 -0.79
C SER A 7 -20.43 -0.32 -0.84
N THR A 8 -19.12 -0.18 -0.99
CA THR A 8 -18.47 1.14 -1.09
C THR A 8 -18.45 1.69 -2.52
N LYS A 9 -18.79 0.86 -3.52
CA LYS A 9 -18.75 1.17 -4.96
C LYS A 9 -17.37 1.58 -5.47
N GLN A 10 -16.31 1.03 -4.89
CA GLN A 10 -14.93 1.42 -5.16
C GLN A 10 -14.02 0.22 -5.34
N PHE A 11 -12.93 0.40 -6.09
CA PHE A 11 -11.83 -0.55 -6.14
C PHE A 11 -10.94 -0.35 -4.92
N GLU A 12 -10.84 -1.38 -4.09
CA GLU A 12 -10.11 -1.34 -2.82
C GLU A 12 -9.04 -2.44 -2.79
N LEU A 13 -7.90 -2.14 -2.21
CA LEU A 13 -6.87 -3.14 -1.91
C LEU A 13 -7.27 -3.89 -0.64
N ASP A 14 -7.00 -5.19 -0.60
CA ASP A 14 -7.28 -5.99 0.58
C ASP A 14 -6.12 -5.89 1.58
N TYR A 15 -6.37 -5.19 2.69
CA TYR A 15 -5.44 -5.05 3.82
C TYR A 15 -5.72 -6.05 4.95
N ARG A 16 -6.65 -7.01 4.75
CA ARG A 16 -7.17 -7.87 5.83
C ARG A 16 -6.24 -9.00 6.25
N ASP A 17 -5.23 -9.33 5.45
CA ASP A 17 -4.47 -10.58 5.59
C ASP A 17 -3.47 -10.63 6.77
N LYS A 18 -3.42 -9.62 7.66
CA LYS A 18 -2.45 -9.58 8.77
C LYS A 18 -2.96 -9.00 10.09
N GLY A 19 -4.20 -9.27 10.49
CA GLY A 19 -4.72 -8.84 11.81
C GLY A 19 -4.77 -7.32 11.98
N ARG A 20 -4.75 -6.56 10.88
CA ARG A 20 -4.63 -5.10 10.82
C ARG A 20 -5.89 -4.40 10.32
N ALA A 21 -7.01 -5.11 10.29
CA ALA A 21 -8.32 -4.47 10.18
C ALA A 21 -8.51 -3.37 11.24
N GLU A 22 -7.78 -3.46 12.37
CA GLU A 22 -7.77 -2.50 13.47
C GLU A 22 -6.93 -1.23 13.23
N LEU A 23 -6.01 -1.20 12.24
CA LEU A 23 -5.19 0.00 12.00
C LEU A 23 -5.96 1.14 11.31
N GLY A 24 -7.21 0.92 10.90
CA GLY A 24 -8.06 1.95 10.31
C GLY A 24 -7.49 2.54 9.02
N ILE A 25 -7.06 1.67 8.08
CA ILE A 25 -6.52 2.11 6.79
C ILE A 25 -7.53 3.02 6.08
N GLN A 26 -7.10 4.25 5.84
CA GLN A 26 -7.87 5.29 5.17
C GLN A 26 -7.66 5.23 3.66
N ARG A 27 -8.63 5.74 2.91
CA ARG A 27 -8.53 5.87 1.45
C ARG A 27 -7.42 6.86 1.07
N SER A 28 -6.60 6.48 0.11
CA SER A 28 -5.53 7.32 -0.42
C SER A 28 -5.06 6.80 -1.78
N VAL A 29 -4.69 7.71 -2.68
CA VAL A 29 -3.98 7.35 -3.93
C VAL A 29 -2.56 6.85 -3.68
N LYS A 30 -2.03 7.07 -2.47
CA LYS A 30 -0.70 6.59 -2.04
C LYS A 30 -0.75 5.15 -1.50
N ASN A 31 -1.93 4.57 -1.38
CA ASN A 31 -2.09 3.18 -0.94
C ASN A 31 -1.70 2.23 -2.08
N PHE A 32 -0.75 1.32 -1.84
CA PHE A 32 -0.32 0.36 -2.85
C PHE A 32 0.15 -0.97 -2.25
N GLN A 33 0.16 -2.00 -3.10
CA GLN A 33 0.74 -3.31 -2.80
C GLN A 33 1.65 -3.71 -3.97
N LEU A 34 2.91 -4.00 -3.66
CA LEU A 34 3.86 -4.65 -4.57
C LEU A 34 3.81 -6.15 -4.33
N THR A 35 3.62 -6.90 -5.40
CA THR A 35 3.37 -8.34 -5.35
C THR A 35 4.39 -9.05 -6.24
N LEU A 36 4.94 -10.15 -5.75
CA LEU A 36 5.77 -11.06 -6.53
C LEU A 36 4.90 -12.23 -7.01
N GLU A 37 5.06 -12.66 -8.27
CA GLU A 37 4.25 -13.73 -8.87
C GLU A 37 5.02 -15.06 -9.07
N GLU A 38 6.33 -15.10 -8.83
CA GLU A 38 7.17 -16.27 -9.13
C GLU A 38 6.76 -17.56 -8.39
N ASN A 39 6.19 -17.46 -7.17
CA ASN A 39 5.76 -18.61 -6.35
C ASN A 39 4.33 -18.45 -5.84
N GLY A 40 3.46 -17.90 -6.69
CA GLY A 40 2.11 -17.47 -6.29
C GLY A 40 2.09 -16.00 -5.86
N LYS A 41 0.88 -15.46 -5.67
CA LYS A 41 0.65 -14.04 -5.45
C LYS A 41 1.02 -13.63 -4.03
N GLN A 42 2.27 -13.21 -3.80
CA GLN A 42 2.73 -12.78 -2.49
C GLN A 42 2.99 -11.27 -2.44
N THR A 43 2.29 -10.55 -1.57
CA THR A 43 2.60 -9.15 -1.29
C THR A 43 3.92 -9.02 -0.52
N ILE A 44 4.91 -8.38 -1.15
CA ILE A 44 6.27 -8.18 -0.61
C ILE A 44 6.47 -6.78 -0.03
N LEU A 45 5.66 -5.79 -0.45
CA LEU A 45 5.61 -4.46 0.14
C LEU A 45 4.19 -3.94 0.07
N GLN A 46 3.70 -3.36 1.16
CA GLN A 46 2.42 -2.64 1.17
C GLN A 46 2.55 -1.34 1.96
N LEU A 47 1.92 -0.30 1.45
CA LEU A 47 1.81 1.00 2.09
C LEU A 47 0.32 1.35 2.23
N GLY A 48 -0.09 1.72 3.43
CA GLY A 48 -1.45 2.17 3.72
C GLY A 48 -1.47 3.43 4.57
N ARG A 49 -2.30 4.41 4.21
CA ARG A 49 -2.51 5.63 5.00
C ARG A 49 -3.35 5.32 6.24
N VAL A 50 -2.93 5.78 7.42
CA VAL A 50 -3.70 5.65 8.68
C VAL A 50 -4.05 7.01 9.31
N GLY A 51 -3.44 8.10 8.82
CA GLY A 51 -3.73 9.46 9.25
C GLY A 51 -3.32 10.52 8.22
N LYS A 52 -3.39 11.81 8.59
CA LYS A 52 -3.13 12.92 7.64
C LYS A 52 -1.75 12.81 6.96
N SER A 53 -0.71 12.52 7.72
CA SER A 53 0.67 12.35 7.22
C SER A 53 1.32 11.08 7.78
N THR A 54 0.49 10.12 8.18
CA THR A 54 0.93 8.89 8.83
C THR A 54 0.56 7.71 7.97
N PHE A 55 1.55 6.87 7.69
CA PHE A 55 1.41 5.69 6.86
C PHE A 55 1.99 4.49 7.61
N VAL A 56 1.39 3.33 7.38
CA VAL A 56 1.95 2.04 7.79
C VAL A 56 2.56 1.36 6.59
N MET A 57 3.77 0.85 6.77
CA MET A 57 4.51 0.09 5.77
C MET A 57 4.75 -1.32 6.31
N ASP A 58 4.41 -2.34 5.53
CA ASP A 58 4.90 -3.70 5.74
C ASP A 58 5.76 -4.12 4.57
N TYR A 59 6.88 -4.73 4.88
CA TYR A 59 7.76 -5.31 3.89
C TYR A 59 8.06 -6.76 4.27
N ARG A 60 8.42 -7.55 3.27
CA ARG A 60 8.88 -8.94 3.43
C ARG A 60 10.08 -9.16 2.52
N TYR A 61 10.80 -10.25 2.77
CA TYR A 61 11.79 -10.76 1.82
C TYR A 61 11.16 -10.81 0.41
N PRO A 62 11.89 -10.39 -0.64
CA PRO A 62 13.34 -10.12 -0.69
C PRO A 62 13.77 -8.69 -0.32
N LEU A 63 12.84 -7.81 0.05
CA LEU A 63 13.18 -6.42 0.34
C LEU A 63 13.82 -6.25 1.71
N THR A 64 14.87 -5.44 1.77
CA THR A 64 15.36 -4.86 3.03
C THR A 64 14.46 -3.71 3.46
N GLY A 65 14.49 -3.38 4.76
CA GLY A 65 13.76 -2.23 5.28
C GLY A 65 14.16 -0.92 4.58
N TYR A 66 15.43 -0.76 4.22
CA TYR A 66 15.93 0.40 3.47
C TYR A 66 15.32 0.50 2.07
N GLN A 67 15.37 -0.58 1.29
CA GLN A 67 14.80 -0.60 -0.06
C GLN A 67 13.28 -0.35 -0.03
N ALA A 68 12.56 -1.02 0.87
CA ALA A 68 11.14 -0.81 1.06
C ALA A 68 10.81 0.64 1.39
N PHE A 69 11.57 1.25 2.31
CA PHE A 69 11.40 2.64 2.70
C PHE A 69 11.66 3.61 1.55
N CYS A 70 12.74 3.42 0.78
CA CYS A 70 13.03 4.23 -0.41
C CYS A 70 11.90 4.17 -1.45
N ILE A 71 11.35 2.98 -1.71
CA ILE A 71 10.20 2.81 -2.62
C ILE A 71 8.98 3.59 -2.10
N CYS A 72 8.68 3.46 -0.80
CA CYS A 72 7.57 4.18 -0.19
C CYS A 72 7.75 5.70 -0.26
N LEU A 73 8.95 6.23 0.01
CA LEU A 73 9.24 7.66 -0.13
C LEU A 73 9.00 8.15 -1.56
N ALA A 74 9.54 7.44 -2.56
CA ALA A 74 9.35 7.78 -3.96
C ALA A 74 7.87 7.77 -4.38
N SER A 75 7.05 6.92 -3.76
CA SER A 75 5.61 6.88 -4.00
C SER A 75 4.84 8.02 -3.32
N ILE A 76 5.27 8.46 -2.14
CA ILE A 76 4.63 9.52 -1.35
C ILE A 76 4.96 10.89 -1.94
N ASP A 77 6.17 11.05 -2.48
CA ASP A 77 6.61 12.32 -3.05
C ASP A 77 5.61 12.84 -4.10
N ALA A 78 5.50 14.16 -4.15
CA ALA A 78 4.63 14.81 -5.12
C ALA A 78 5.20 14.51 -6.51
N LYS A 79 4.36 14.00 -7.42
CA LYS A 79 4.71 14.06 -8.84
C LYS A 79 4.97 15.53 -9.13
N LEU A 80 6.19 15.87 -9.52
CA LEU A 80 6.62 17.24 -9.81
C LEU A 80 5.69 17.95 -10.82
N CYS A 81 4.84 17.22 -11.55
CA CYS A 81 3.87 17.74 -12.52
C CYS A 81 2.38 17.64 -12.10
N CYS A 82 2.05 17.42 -10.82
CA CYS A 82 0.65 17.40 -10.35
C CYS A 82 0.22 18.68 -9.61
N ILE A 83 0.94 19.78 -9.80
CA ILE A 83 0.46 21.14 -9.52
C ILE A 83 -0.25 21.61 -10.79
N VAL A 84 -1.50 21.20 -10.98
CA VAL A 84 -2.41 21.79 -11.98
C VAL A 84 -3.76 21.96 -11.33
#